data_AF-A0A7C7QUA2-F1
#
_entry.id   AF-A0A7C7QUA2-F1
#
_cell.length_a   1.000
_cell.length_b   1.000
_cell.length_c   1.000
_cell.angle_alpha   90.00
_cell.angle_beta   90.00
_cell.angle_gamma   90.00
#
_symmetry.space_group_name_H-M   'P 1'
#
loop_
_entity.id
_entity.type
_entity.pdbx_description
1 polymer ?
#
loop_
_entity_poly.entity_id
_entity_poly.type
_entity_poly.pdbx_seq_one_letter_code
_entity_poly.pdbx_strand_id
1 'polypeptide(L)'
;MEKEGKEKLLSVGELIEELKNRGIKFYRVEIYRMMDTGEIPENYYVVERRRSYRRYRFKPEVIDFLEEKSKTNHIVLTTKDVIEKLRKKGILLTPDNIRYYVKKGFIPKEFVKIKKRFSRNYYYFHPFVVEYLEGKLRGIYQGNVLKV
;
A
#
# COMPACT_ATOMS: atom_id res chain seq x y z
N MET A 1 0.61 11.07 42.39
CA MET A 1 1.17 10.08 41.44
C MET A 1 0.30 10.12 40.19
N GLU A 2 0.71 10.93 39.22
CA GLU A 2 0.09 10.99 37.91
C GLU A 2 0.22 9.60 37.27
N LYS A 3 -0.90 8.98 36.91
CA LYS A 3 -0.87 7.82 36.02
C LYS A 3 -0.49 8.39 34.65
N GLU A 4 0.80 8.39 34.32
CA GLU A 4 1.27 8.59 32.95
C GLU A 4 0.38 7.72 32.04
N GLY A 5 -0.44 8.38 31.24
CA GLY A 5 -1.35 7.72 30.32
C GLY A 5 -0.52 6.89 29.38
N LYS A 6 -0.59 5.56 29.49
CA LYS A 6 0.03 4.66 28.52
C LYS A 6 -0.49 5.07 27.15
N GLU A 7 0.38 5.67 26.35
CA GLU A 7 0.08 6.09 24.99
C GLU A 7 -0.50 4.88 24.25
N LYS A 8 -1.76 4.99 23.82
CA LYS A 8 -2.47 3.87 23.23
C LYS A 8 -1.93 3.66 21.82
N LEU A 9 -1.11 2.63 21.66
CA LEU A 9 -0.64 2.21 20.34
C LEU A 9 -1.76 1.54 19.54
N LEU A 10 -1.83 1.85 18.25
CA LEU A 10 -2.80 1.33 17.31
C LEU A 10 -2.26 0.07 16.62
N SER A 11 -3.08 -0.96 16.49
CA SER A 11 -2.82 -2.01 15.51
C SER A 11 -2.95 -1.47 14.08
N VAL A 12 -2.40 -2.17 13.09
CA VAL A 12 -2.59 -1.83 11.66
C VAL A 12 -4.09 -1.75 11.30
N GLY A 13 -4.93 -2.57 11.94
CA GLY A 13 -6.39 -2.53 11.72
C GLY A 13 -7.00 -1.23 12.23
N GLU A 14 -6.71 -0.87 13.48
CA GLU A 14 -7.19 0.37 14.11
C GLU A 14 -6.68 1.60 13.35
N LEU A 15 -5.42 1.60 12.90
CA LEU A 15 -4.86 2.68 12.08
C LEU A 15 -5.64 2.88 10.76
N ILE A 16 -5.93 1.79 10.05
CA ILE A 16 -6.69 1.85 8.78
C ILE A 16 -8.12 2.32 9.03
N GLU A 17 -8.74 1.87 10.11
CA GLU A 17 -10.09 2.28 10.48
C GLU A 17 -10.15 3.78 10.79
N GLU A 18 -9.17 4.29 11.53
CA GLU A 18 -9.07 5.71 11.86
C GLU A 18 -8.83 6.58 10.62
N LEU A 19 -7.93 6.16 9.72
CA LEU A 19 -7.72 6.84 8.43
C LEU A 19 -9.01 6.84 7.59
N LYS A 20 -9.73 5.71 7.56
CA LYS A 20 -11.01 5.59 6.85
C LYS A 20 -12.07 6.53 7.42
N ASN A 21 -12.14 6.69 8.74
CA ASN A 21 -13.05 7.63 9.41
C ASN A 21 -12.77 9.08 9.00
N ARG A 22 -11.51 9.40 8.68
CA ARG A 22 -11.08 10.70 8.13
C ARG A 22 -11.25 10.82 6.61
N GLY A 23 -11.90 9.85 5.96
CA GLY A 23 -12.11 9.83 4.51
C GLY A 23 -10.86 9.43 3.70
N ILE A 24 -9.81 8.96 4.38
CA ILE A 24 -8.54 8.59 3.77
C ILE A 24 -8.49 7.09 3.58
N LYS A 25 -8.15 6.65 2.37
CA LYS A 25 -8.06 5.22 2.07
C LYS A 25 -6.61 4.78 2.00
N PHE A 26 -6.17 4.04 3.02
CA PHE A 26 -4.93 3.27 3.02
C PHE A 26 -5.20 1.78 3.14
N TYR A 27 -4.29 0.98 2.58
CA TYR A 27 -4.28 -0.47 2.68
C TYR A 27 -3.08 -0.94 3.49
N ARG A 28 -3.23 -2.10 4.15
CA ARG A 28 -2.18 -2.72 4.97
C ARG A 28 -0.84 -2.84 4.23
N VAL A 29 -0.90 -3.26 2.97
CA VAL A 29 0.28 -3.45 2.13
C VAL A 29 1.02 -2.13 1.84
N GLU A 30 0.30 -1.02 1.76
CA GLU A 30 0.90 0.31 1.56
C GLU A 30 1.62 0.74 2.82
N ILE A 31 0.97 0.58 3.98
CA ILE A 31 1.57 0.86 5.28
C ILE A 31 2.84 0.03 5.48
N TYR A 32 2.79 -1.29 5.23
CA TYR A 32 3.97 -2.15 5.36
C TYR A 32 5.09 -1.77 4.40
N ARG A 33 4.79 -1.45 3.13
CA ARG A 33 5.81 -0.91 2.23
C ARG A 33 6.41 0.35 2.83
N MET A 34 5.60 1.32 3.23
CA MET A 34 6.11 2.60 3.70
C MET A 34 7.01 2.42 4.93
N MET A 35 6.77 1.40 5.75
CA MET A 35 7.69 1.01 6.82
C MET A 35 8.98 0.40 6.26
N ASP A 36 8.87 -0.53 5.30
CA ASP A 36 10.02 -1.20 4.68
C ASP A 36 10.90 -0.22 3.86
N THR A 37 10.32 0.82 3.25
CA THR A 37 11.03 1.86 2.49
C THR A 37 11.51 3.02 3.36
N GLY A 38 11.20 3.01 4.66
CA GLY A 38 11.52 4.09 5.59
C GLY A 38 10.71 5.38 5.37
N GLU A 39 9.67 5.33 4.53
CA GLU A 39 8.75 6.46 4.34
C GLU A 39 7.94 6.76 5.59
N ILE A 40 7.51 5.73 6.34
CA ILE A 40 7.06 5.88 7.72
C ILE A 40 8.30 5.74 8.60
N PRO A 41 8.74 6.81 9.28
CA PRO A 41 9.93 6.72 10.12
C PRO A 41 9.74 5.74 11.28
N GLU A 42 10.82 5.07 11.70
CA GLU A 42 10.78 3.99 12.70
C GLU A 42 10.25 4.45 14.08
N ASN A 43 10.37 5.75 14.39
CA ASN A 43 9.85 6.32 15.64
C ASN A 43 8.30 6.37 15.70
N TYR A 44 7.59 6.13 14.60
CA TYR A 44 6.13 6.07 14.53
C TYR A 44 5.55 4.68 14.80
N TYR A 45 6.38 3.64 14.92
CA TYR A 45 5.89 2.30 15.18
C TYR A 45 6.82 1.47 16.07
N VAL A 46 6.24 0.49 16.73
CA VAL A 46 6.91 -0.49 17.57
C VAL A 46 6.64 -1.88 16.99
N VAL A 47 7.69 -2.70 16.91
CA VAL A 47 7.58 -4.08 16.46
C VAL A 47 7.57 -5.00 17.67
N GLU A 48 6.39 -5.53 18.01
CA GLU A 48 6.25 -6.57 19.02
C GLU A 48 6.56 -7.94 18.38
N ARG A 49 7.68 -8.57 18.76
CA ARG A 49 7.97 -9.95 18.35
C ARG A 49 7.30 -10.94 19.30
N ARG A 50 6.41 -11.78 18.78
CA ARG A 50 5.85 -12.92 19.52
C ARG A 50 6.13 -14.21 18.76
N ARG A 51 6.99 -15.07 19.32
CA ARG A 51 7.39 -16.37 18.74
C ARG A 51 7.77 -16.21 17.26
N SER A 52 6.87 -16.64 16.36
CA SER A 52 7.04 -16.74 14.91
C SER A 52 6.39 -15.61 14.10
N TYR A 53 5.78 -14.59 14.72
CA TYR A 53 5.18 -13.46 14.00
C TYR A 53 5.54 -12.10 14.59
N ARG A 54 5.65 -11.10 13.71
CA ARG A 54 5.82 -9.68 14.06
C ARG A 54 4.44 -9.03 14.14
N ARG A 55 4.18 -8.28 15.21
CA ARG A 55 3.02 -7.37 15.31
C ARG A 55 3.51 -5.94 15.28
N TYR A 56 2.97 -5.17 14.34
CA TYR A 56 3.25 -3.75 14.23
C TYR A 56 2.21 -2.97 15.03
N ARG A 57 2.71 -2.08 15.88
CA ARG A 57 1.94 -1.15 16.71
C ARG A 57 2.35 0.26 16.35
N PHE A 58 1.41 1.13 16.04
CA PHE A 58 1.69 2.48 15.58
C PHE A 58 1.36 3.48 16.66
N LYS A 59 2.15 4.53 16.76
CA LYS A 59 1.77 5.68 17.56
C LYS A 59 0.69 6.51 16.84
N PRO A 60 -0.23 7.19 17.55
CA PRO A 60 -1.32 7.94 16.93
C PRO A 60 -0.87 8.99 15.90
N GLU A 61 0.30 9.59 16.06
CA GLU A 61 0.85 10.63 15.20
C GLU A 61 1.14 10.14 13.77
N VAL A 62 1.21 8.82 13.56
CA VAL A 62 1.33 8.27 12.21
C VAL A 62 0.09 8.60 11.37
N ILE A 63 -1.07 8.82 12.00
CA ILE A 63 -2.32 9.12 11.29
C ILE A 63 -2.19 10.45 10.55
N ASP A 64 -1.70 11.49 11.22
CA ASP A 64 -1.54 12.83 10.65
C ASP A 64 -0.47 12.81 9.55
N PHE A 65 0.62 12.06 9.76
CA PHE A 65 1.64 11.82 8.73
C PHE A 65 1.04 11.16 7.47
N LEU A 66 0.23 10.12 7.65
CA LEU A 66 -0.40 9.41 6.53
C LEU A 66 -1.47 10.26 5.83
N GLU A 67 -2.18 11.11 6.56
CA GLU A 67 -3.13 12.07 6.01
C GLU A 67 -2.44 13.10 5.10
N GLU A 68 -1.30 13.65 5.50
CA GLU A 68 -0.52 14.55 4.65
C GLU A 68 -0.03 13.83 3.38
N LYS A 69 0.41 12.58 3.52
CA LYS A 69 0.81 11.73 2.39
C LYS A 69 -0.35 11.34 1.47
N SER A 70 -1.59 11.26 1.95
CA SER A 70 -2.72 10.95 1.08
C SER A 70 -3.13 12.13 0.21
N LYS A 71 -3.02 13.36 0.73
CA LYS A 71 -3.32 14.59 -0.02
C LYS A 71 -2.48 14.73 -1.29
N THR A 72 -1.28 14.15 -1.31
CA THR A 72 -0.39 14.11 -2.49
C THR A 72 -0.64 12.92 -3.44
N ASN A 73 -1.38 11.88 -3.02
CA ASN A 73 -1.51 10.60 -3.73
C ASN A 73 -2.90 10.31 -4.34
N HIS A 74 -3.83 11.27 -4.41
CA HIS A 74 -5.19 11.03 -4.93
C HIS A 74 -5.32 10.78 -6.45
N ILE A 75 -4.21 10.68 -7.19
CA ILE A 75 -4.24 10.47 -8.65
C ILE A 75 -4.48 8.99 -8.96
N VAL A 76 -5.70 8.64 -9.35
CA VAL A 76 -6.03 7.31 -9.85
C VAL A 76 -5.42 7.11 -11.24
N LEU A 77 -4.70 6.01 -11.46
CA LEU A 77 -4.03 5.71 -12.72
C LEU A 77 -4.93 4.88 -13.65
N THR A 78 -4.91 5.15 -14.95
CA THR A 78 -5.46 4.24 -15.96
C THR A 78 -4.45 3.14 -16.29
N THR A 79 -4.88 2.08 -16.98
CA THR A 79 -3.97 1.07 -17.53
C THR A 79 -2.83 1.69 -18.35
N LYS A 80 -3.12 2.73 -19.13
CA LYS A 80 -2.13 3.43 -19.95
C LYS A 80 -1.08 4.12 -19.06
N ASP A 81 -1.52 4.80 -18.00
CA ASP A 81 -0.61 5.50 -17.09
C ASP A 81 0.30 4.52 -16.34
N VAL A 82 -0.23 3.37 -15.91
CA VAL A 82 0.55 2.31 -15.26
C VAL A 82 1.65 1.80 -16.21
N ILE A 83 1.29 1.49 -17.45
CA ILE A 83 2.24 1.02 -18.47
C ILE A 83 3.31 2.08 -18.75
N GLU A 84 2.91 3.34 -18.92
CA GLU A 84 3.86 4.41 -19.20
C GLU A 84 4.85 4.63 -18.04
N LYS A 85 4.35 4.61 -16.81
CA LYS A 85 5.20 4.75 -15.62
C LYS A 85 6.16 3.56 -15.45
N LEU A 86 5.70 2.33 -15.70
CA LEU A 86 6.56 1.15 -15.67
C LEU A 86 7.58 1.16 -16.81
N ARG A 87 7.21 1.65 -18.00
CA ARG A 87 8.14 1.81 -19.14
C ARG A 87 9.28 2.76 -18.80
N LYS A 88 8.98 3.88 -18.14
CA LYS A 88 10.02 4.83 -17.65
C LYS A 88 10.98 4.18 -16.65
N LYS A 89 10.55 3.14 -15.95
CA LYS A 89 11.35 2.32 -15.03
C LYS A 89 12.00 1.10 -15.71
N GLY A 90 11.99 1.03 -17.04
CA GLY A 90 12.59 -0.07 -17.81
C GLY A 90 11.79 -1.36 -17.82
N ILE A 91 10.52 -1.34 -17.39
CA ILE A 91 9.63 -2.51 -17.36
C ILE A 91 8.62 -2.37 -18.49
N LEU A 92 8.68 -3.29 -19.46
CA LEU A 92 7.80 -3.30 -20.61
C LEU A 92 6.62 -4.24 -20.37
N LEU A 93 5.42 -3.68 -20.23
CA LEU A 93 4.16 -4.43 -20.13
C LEU A 93 3.17 -3.99 -21.20
N THR A 94 2.32 -4.91 -21.62
CA THR A 94 1.16 -4.63 -22.49
C THR A 94 -0.12 -4.49 -21.66
N PRO A 95 -1.19 -3.89 -22.22
CA PRO A 95 -2.50 -3.88 -21.59
C PRO A 95 -3.02 -5.29 -21.24
N ASP A 96 -2.70 -6.30 -22.05
CA ASP A 96 -3.09 -7.68 -21.79
C ASP A 96 -2.32 -8.28 -20.61
N ASN A 97 -1.04 -7.93 -20.42
CA ASN A 97 -0.31 -8.32 -19.20
C ASN A 97 -0.98 -7.75 -17.95
N ILE A 98 -1.35 -6.46 -17.96
CA ILE A 98 -2.05 -5.83 -16.83
C ILE A 98 -3.39 -6.52 -16.56
N ARG A 99 -4.19 -6.75 -17.61
CA ARG A 99 -5.48 -7.44 -17.47
C ARG A 99 -5.31 -8.85 -16.92
N TYR A 100 -4.30 -9.57 -17.39
CA TYR A 100 -3.93 -10.90 -16.91
C TYR A 100 -3.55 -10.87 -15.42
N TYR A 101 -2.71 -9.92 -15.00
CA TYR A 101 -2.32 -9.77 -13.60
C TYR A 101 -3.48 -9.43 -12.67
N VAL A 102 -4.43 -8.58 -13.12
CA VAL A 102 -5.67 -8.34 -12.37
C VAL A 102 -6.50 -9.63 -12.27
N LYS A 103 -6.70 -10.33 -13.38
CA LYS A 103 -7.53 -11.56 -13.42
C LYS A 103 -6.95 -12.68 -12.56
N LYS A 104 -5.63 -12.80 -12.50
CA LYS A 104 -4.92 -13.81 -11.70
C LYS A 104 -4.73 -13.40 -10.23
N GLY A 105 -5.18 -12.21 -9.83
CA GLY A 105 -4.99 -11.70 -8.47
C GLY A 105 -3.53 -11.36 -8.14
N PHE A 106 -2.67 -11.25 -9.16
CA PHE A 106 -1.30 -10.78 -9.00
C PHE A 106 -1.28 -9.30 -8.61
N ILE A 107 -2.15 -8.49 -9.20
CA ILE A 107 -2.46 -7.15 -8.69
C ILE A 107 -3.54 -7.33 -7.60
N PRO A 108 -3.29 -6.90 -6.36
CA PRO A 108 -4.28 -6.99 -5.29
C PRO A 108 -5.58 -6.27 -5.66
N LYS A 109 -6.73 -6.85 -5.30
CA LYS A 109 -8.04 -6.31 -5.67
C LYS A 109 -8.26 -4.91 -5.09
N GLU A 110 -7.64 -4.61 -3.95
CA GLU A 110 -7.61 -3.29 -3.34
C GLU A 110 -6.96 -2.21 -4.22
N PHE A 111 -6.01 -2.58 -5.07
CA PHE A 111 -5.30 -1.65 -5.94
C PHE A 111 -6.02 -1.38 -7.25
N VAL A 112 -7.12 -2.08 -7.53
CA VAL A 112 -7.83 -1.96 -8.80
C VAL A 112 -9.33 -1.78 -8.60
N LYS A 113 -9.84 -0.67 -9.12
CA LYS A 113 -11.27 -0.42 -9.28
C LYS A 113 -11.66 -0.71 -10.72
N ILE A 114 -12.56 -1.68 -10.90
CA ILE A 114 -13.09 -2.03 -12.21
C ILE A 114 -14.45 -1.36 -12.38
N LYS A 115 -14.59 -0.50 -13.40
CA LYS A 115 -15.87 0.09 -13.79
C LYS A 115 -16.34 -0.57 -15.09
N LYS A 116 -17.49 -1.22 -15.06
CA LYS A 116 -18.11 -1.77 -16.27
C LYS A 116 -18.93 -0.68 -16.95
N ARG A 117 -18.68 -0.45 -18.25
CA ARG A 117 -19.52 0.42 -19.08
C ARG A 117 -19.79 -0.31 -20.39
N PHE A 118 -21.06 -0.62 -20.64
CA PHE A 118 -21.48 -1.53 -21.72
C PHE A 118 -20.77 -2.90 -21.61
N SER A 119 -20.19 -3.38 -22.71
CA SER A 119 -19.44 -4.64 -22.80
C SER A 119 -17.95 -4.51 -22.39
N ARG A 120 -17.49 -3.34 -21.95
CA ARG A 120 -16.08 -3.07 -21.66
C ARG A 120 -15.81 -2.85 -20.17
N ASN A 121 -14.69 -3.39 -19.70
CA ASN A 121 -14.15 -3.16 -18.37
C ASN A 121 -13.09 -2.07 -18.42
N TYR A 122 -13.29 -1.01 -17.63
CA TYR A 122 -12.32 0.05 -17.43
C TYR A 122 -11.62 -0.17 -16.09
N TYR A 123 -10.29 -0.22 -16.13
CA TYR A 123 -9.45 -0.48 -14.96
C TYR A 123 -8.82 0.82 -14.49
N TYR A 124 -9.09 1.16 -13.24
CA TYR A 124 -8.50 2.30 -12.55
C TYR A 124 -7.68 1.77 -11.39
N PHE A 125 -6.46 2.24 -11.27
CA PHE A 125 -5.50 1.70 -10.35
C PHE A 125 -5.12 2.72 -9.29
N HIS A 126 -4.86 2.21 -8.10
CA HIS A 126 -4.18 2.98 -7.08
C HIS A 126 -2.79 3.38 -7.59
N PRO A 127 -2.30 4.62 -7.35
CA PRO A 127 -0.99 5.06 -7.83
C PRO A 127 0.16 4.12 -7.45
N PHE A 128 0.07 3.47 -6.28
CA PHE A 128 1.08 2.51 -5.82
C PHE A 128 1.11 1.18 -6.60
N VAL A 129 0.17 0.92 -7.51
CA VAL A 129 0.25 -0.29 -8.35
C VAL A 129 1.56 -0.34 -9.14
N VAL A 130 2.12 0.82 -9.51
CA VAL A 130 3.35 0.91 -10.30
C VAL A 130 4.54 0.39 -9.48
N GLU A 131 4.72 0.89 -8.27
CA GLU A 131 5.80 0.46 -7.37
C GLU A 131 5.63 -1.00 -6.95
N TYR A 132 4.39 -1.41 -6.68
CA TYR A 132 4.07 -2.80 -6.38
C TYR A 132 4.49 -3.73 -7.53
N LEU A 133 4.08 -3.41 -8.77
CA LEU A 133 4.42 -4.19 -9.95
C LEU A 133 5.93 -4.18 -10.22
N GLU A 134 6.58 -3.03 -10.06
CA GLU A 134 8.03 -2.93 -10.19
C GLU A 134 8.75 -3.86 -9.22
N GLY A 135 8.45 -3.76 -7.93
CA GLY A 135 9.12 -4.59 -6.93
C GLY A 135 8.78 -6.08 -7.09
N LYS A 136 7.55 -6.43 -7.49
CA LYS A 136 7.18 -7.82 -7.80
C LYS A 136 7.94 -8.38 -9.01
N LEU A 137 7.99 -7.63 -10.11
CA LEU A 137 8.60 -8.07 -11.36
C LEU A 137 10.13 -8.10 -11.29
N ARG A 138 10.74 -7.22 -10.48
CA ARG A 138 12.17 -7.24 -10.19
C ARG A 138 12.56 -8.25 -9.11
N GLY A 139 11.61 -8.96 -8.52
CA GLY A 139 11.86 -9.95 -7.46
C GLY A 139 12.16 -9.36 -6.08
N ILE A 140 11.96 -8.06 -5.88
CA ILE A 140 12.13 -7.36 -4.59
C ILE A 140 10.97 -7.71 -3.64
N TYR A 141 9.77 -7.98 -4.16
CA TYR A 141 8.63 -8.49 -3.38
C TYR A 141 8.38 -9.98 -3.63
N GLN A 142 9.18 -10.86 -3.04
CA GLN A 142 8.78 -12.26 -2.91
C GLN A 142 7.90 -12.44 -1.66
N GLY A 143 6.79 -13.16 -1.81
CA GLY A 143 5.86 -13.39 -0.69
C GLY A 143 6.59 -13.98 0.50
N ASN A 144 6.63 -13.23 1.59
CA ASN A 144 7.29 -13.51 2.86
C ASN A 144 8.81 -13.77 2.77
N VAL A 145 9.57 -12.97 3.54
CA VAL A 145 11.01 -13.07 3.86
C VAL A 145 11.93 -12.18 3.01
N LEU A 146 12.34 -11.08 3.64
CA LEU A 146 13.59 -10.35 3.40
C LEU A 146 14.77 -11.35 3.36
N LYS A 147 15.50 -11.40 2.24
CA LYS A 147 16.96 -11.58 2.20
C LYS A 147 17.48 -10.21 1.77
N VAL A 148 18.42 -9.54 2.42
CA VAL A 148 19.48 -9.89 3.37
C VAL A 148 19.52 -8.79 4.43
#